data_AF-A0A1Y4I0Z1-F1
#
_entry.id   AF-A0A1Y4I0Z1-F1
#
_cell.length_a   1.000
_cell.length_b   1.000
_cell.length_c   1.000
_cell.angle_alpha   90.00
_cell.angle_beta   90.00
_cell.angle_gamma   90.00
#
_symmetry.space_group_name_H-M   'P 1'
#
loop_
_entity.id
_entity.type
_entity.pdbx_description
1 polymer ?
#
loop_
_entity_poly.entity_id
_entity_poly.type
_entity_poly.pdbx_seq_one_letter_code
_entity_poly.pdbx_strand_id
1 'polypeptide(L)'
;MGTEMKTCCVTGHRDITMEKREYVEAALRREVETAIQDGYTCFISGFAEGTDLIFAAAVAEAKRNHDGLFLEAAIPYAGRLKTKDKKFHELLSVCDVVKVISDHYVPSCYMNRNRYMVSQSQRVIAVYDGRGKGGTLFTLRNAHILGREVKLIEI
;
A
#
# COMPACT_ATOMS: atom_id res chain seq x y z
N MET A 1 27.18 10.23 -2.11
CA MET A 1 26.49 9.16 -1.36
C MET A 1 25.06 9.18 -1.84
N GLY A 2 24.63 8.18 -2.61
CA GLY A 2 23.23 8.09 -3.02
C GLY A 2 22.40 7.91 -1.75
N THR A 3 21.51 8.85 -1.45
CA THR A 3 20.54 8.68 -0.37
C THR A 3 19.73 7.43 -0.68
N GLU A 4 19.89 6.41 0.15
CA GLU A 4 19.10 5.18 0.03
C GLU A 4 17.62 5.55 0.16
N MET A 5 16.82 5.18 -0.85
CA MET A 5 15.42 5.55 -0.93
C MET A 5 14.64 4.77 0.14
N LYS A 6 14.16 5.46 1.17
CA LYS A 6 13.29 4.87 2.20
C LYS A 6 11.91 4.61 1.65
N THR A 7 11.46 3.37 1.78
CA THR A 7 10.25 2.84 1.17
C THR A 7 9.23 2.40 2.22
N CYS A 8 7.99 2.84 2.06
CA CYS A 8 6.86 2.49 2.91
C CYS A 8 5.78 1.78 2.09
N CYS A 9 5.21 0.69 2.58
CA CYS A 9 4.05 0.07 1.94
C CYS A 9 2.85 0.01 2.87
N VAL A 10 1.69 -0.32 2.30
CA VAL A 10 0.45 -0.51 3.04
C VAL A 10 -0.03 -1.95 2.98
N THR A 11 -0.80 -2.36 3.99
CA THR A 11 -1.64 -3.56 3.93
C THR A 11 -2.93 -3.31 4.70
N GLY A 12 -4.03 -3.91 4.27
CA GLY A 12 -5.28 -3.83 5.01
C GLY A 12 -6.46 -4.50 4.33
N HIS A 13 -7.63 -4.23 4.87
CA HIS A 13 -8.87 -4.85 4.41
C HIS A 13 -9.40 -4.19 3.15
N ARG A 14 -9.99 -5.01 2.27
CA ARG A 14 -10.69 -4.54 1.08
C ARG A 14 -12.06 -3.95 1.42
N ASP A 15 -12.70 -4.57 2.40
CA ASP A 15 -14.06 -4.23 2.83
C ASP A 15 -13.97 -3.37 4.10
N ILE A 16 -13.77 -2.07 3.91
CA ILE A 16 -13.86 -1.08 4.99
C ILE A 16 -15.32 -0.63 5.08
N THR A 17 -15.93 -0.73 6.26
CA THR A 17 -17.32 -0.30 6.46
C THR A 17 -17.45 1.21 6.25
N MET A 18 -18.62 1.67 5.79
CA MET A 18 -18.86 3.10 5.55
C MET A 18 -18.63 3.96 6.80
N GLU A 19 -18.99 3.43 7.98
CA GLU A 19 -18.77 4.07 9.28
C GLU A 19 -17.29 4.29 9.60
N LYS A 20 -16.42 3.36 9.20
CA LYS A 20 -14.98 3.40 9.49
C LYS A 20 -14.19 4.10 8.39
N ARG A 21 -14.82 4.37 7.24
CA ARG A 21 -14.14 4.89 6.05
C ARG A 21 -13.46 6.24 6.31
N GLU A 22 -14.19 7.20 6.86
CA GLU A 22 -13.65 8.53 7.14
C GLU A 22 -12.48 8.47 8.13
N TYR A 23 -12.62 7.64 9.17
CA TYR A 23 -11.55 7.39 10.12
C TYR A 23 -10.30 6.79 9.44
N VAL A 24 -10.46 5.76 8.61
CA VAL A 24 -9.35 5.12 7.90
C VAL A 24 -8.68 6.08 6.92
N GLU A 25 -9.45 6.87 6.18
CA GLU A 25 -8.92 7.90 5.27
C GLU A 25 -8.09 8.94 6.03
N ALA A 26 -8.59 9.45 7.16
CA ALA A 26 -7.87 10.41 8.00
C ALA A 26 -6.61 9.80 8.64
N ALA A 27 -6.70 8.57 9.15
CA ALA A 27 -5.58 7.87 9.76
C ALA A 27 -4.48 7.54 8.74
N LEU A 28 -4.83 7.03 7.55
CA LEU A 28 -3.87 6.77 6.49
C LEU A 28 -3.18 8.04 6.01
N ARG A 29 -3.92 9.15 5.84
CA ARG A 29 -3.31 10.44 5.50
C ARG A 29 -2.28 10.86 6.54
N ARG A 30 -2.62 10.75 7.83
CA ARG A 30 -1.70 11.08 8.93
C ARG A 30 -0.44 10.20 8.91
N GLU A 31 -0.59 8.88 8.72
CA GLU A 31 0.56 7.97 8.69
C GLU A 31 1.45 8.18 7.45
N VAL A 32 0.86 8.56 6.30
CA VAL A 32 1.63 8.97 5.11
C VAL A 32 2.44 10.23 5.39
N GLU A 33 1.83 11.27 5.97
CA GLU A 33 2.54 12.51 6.34
C GLU A 33 3.67 12.25 7.34
N THR A 34 3.41 11.43 8.37
CA THR A 34 4.45 11.01 9.33
C THR A 34 5.59 10.26 8.63
N ALA A 35 5.28 9.37 7.69
CA ALA A 35 6.31 8.68 6.91
C ALA A 35 7.14 9.67 6.07
N ILE A 36 6.52 10.66 5.44
CA ILE A 36 7.24 11.71 4.69
C ILE A 36 8.18 12.48 5.62
N GLN A 37 7.71 12.88 6.81
CA GLN A 37 8.51 13.57 7.82
C GLN A 37 9.70 12.72 8.32
N ASP A 38 9.52 11.40 8.40
CA ASP A 38 10.57 10.44 8.76
C ASP A 38 11.56 10.13 7.60
N GLY A 39 11.40 10.82 6.47
CA GLY A 39 12.27 10.76 5.29
C GLY A 39 11.93 9.64 4.31
N TYR A 40 10.73 9.07 4.37
CA TYR A 40 10.26 8.11 3.36
C TYR A 40 9.86 8.86 2.08
N THR A 41 10.43 8.43 0.95
CA THR A 41 10.21 9.06 -0.35
C THR A 41 9.62 8.11 -1.38
N CYS A 42 9.57 6.80 -1.10
CA CYS A 42 8.92 5.81 -1.95
C CYS A 42 7.76 5.14 -1.23
N PHE A 43 6.63 5.00 -1.92
CA PHE A 43 5.42 4.41 -1.39
C PHE A 43 4.92 3.32 -2.33
N ILE A 44 4.65 2.14 -1.79
CA ILE A 44 4.13 1.01 -2.57
C ILE A 44 2.71 0.67 -2.11
N SER A 45 1.76 0.73 -3.03
CA SER A 45 0.38 0.26 -2.82
C SER A 45 0.13 -1.02 -3.61
N GLY A 46 -0.66 -1.92 -3.04
CA GLY A 46 -1.13 -3.11 -3.73
C GLY A 46 -2.29 -2.84 -4.70
N PHE A 47 -2.89 -1.65 -4.71
CA PHE A 47 -4.01 -1.36 -5.63
C PHE A 47 -5.16 -2.40 -5.55
N ALA A 48 -5.37 -2.98 -4.36
CA ALA A 48 -6.61 -3.67 -4.05
C ALA A 48 -7.67 -2.62 -3.64
N GLU A 49 -8.95 -2.96 -3.75
CA GLU A 49 -10.00 -2.08 -3.21
C GLU A 49 -9.81 -1.87 -1.70
N GLY A 50 -10.43 -0.82 -1.14
CA GLY A 50 -10.32 -0.48 0.27
C GLY A 50 -8.98 0.18 0.62
N THR A 51 -8.29 -0.35 1.64
CA THR A 51 -7.09 0.26 2.24
C THR A 51 -6.04 0.67 1.21
N ASP A 52 -5.73 -0.20 0.24
CA ASP A 52 -4.68 0.04 -0.73
C ASP A 52 -4.95 1.25 -1.64
N LEU A 53 -6.19 1.40 -2.14
CA LEU A 53 -6.57 2.57 -2.96
C LEU A 53 -6.71 3.85 -2.13
N ILE A 54 -7.17 3.77 -0.88
CA ILE A 54 -7.22 4.93 0.02
C ILE A 54 -5.80 5.45 0.29
N PHE A 55 -4.87 4.54 0.61
CA PHE A 55 -3.47 4.89 0.81
C PHE A 55 -2.83 5.48 -0.45
N ALA A 56 -3.06 4.87 -1.62
CA ALA A 56 -2.57 5.42 -2.89
C ALA A 56 -3.11 6.83 -3.15
N ALA A 57 -4.38 7.09 -2.82
CA ALA A 57 -4.96 8.43 -2.91
C ALA A 57 -4.30 9.44 -1.96
N ALA A 58 -4.01 9.03 -0.72
CA ALA A 58 -3.32 9.89 0.25
C ALA A 58 -1.89 10.24 -0.22
N VAL A 59 -1.14 9.27 -0.75
CA VAL A 59 0.19 9.53 -1.31
C VAL A 59 0.11 10.41 -2.56
N ALA A 60 -0.84 10.15 -3.46
CA ALA A 60 -1.05 10.99 -4.64
C ALA A 60 -1.44 12.43 -4.29
N GLU A 61 -2.15 12.63 -3.17
CA GLU A 61 -2.42 13.95 -2.61
C GLU A 61 -1.16 14.62 -2.08
N ALA A 62 -0.37 13.92 -1.27
CA ALA A 62 0.89 14.43 -0.74
C ALA A 62 1.89 14.81 -1.86
N LYS A 63 1.96 14.01 -2.94
CA LYS A 63 2.78 14.31 -4.13
C LYS A 63 2.52 15.68 -4.75
N ARG A 64 1.34 16.29 -4.56
CA ARG A 64 1.05 17.64 -5.07
C ARG A 64 1.75 18.75 -4.28
N ASN A 65 2.11 18.46 -3.03
CA ASN A 65 2.71 19.42 -2.10
C ASN A 65 4.19 19.12 -1.80
N HIS A 66 4.66 17.94 -2.19
CA HIS A 66 6.01 17.46 -1.89
C HIS A 66 6.68 16.92 -3.16
N ASP A 67 7.73 17.59 -3.60
CA ASP A 67 8.58 17.11 -4.70
C ASP A 67 9.37 15.87 -4.28
N GLY A 68 9.65 14.97 -5.23
CA GLY A 68 10.51 13.82 -5.02
C GLY A 68 9.87 12.60 -4.35
N LEU A 69 8.55 12.61 -4.14
CA LEU A 69 7.80 11.43 -3.70
C LEU A 69 7.49 10.50 -4.88
N PHE A 70 7.67 9.19 -4.68
CA PHE A 70 7.39 8.13 -5.63
C PHE A 70 6.23 7.26 -5.14
N LEU A 71 5.30 6.93 -6.04
CA LEU A 71 4.20 6.02 -5.83
C LEU A 71 4.28 4.86 -6.83
N GLU A 72 4.42 3.65 -6.31
CA GLU A 72 4.41 2.41 -7.08
C GLU A 72 3.09 1.64 -6.88
N ALA A 73 2.49 1.23 -7.99
CA ALA A 73 1.38 0.29 -8.02
C ALA A 73 1.88 -1.16 -8.18
N ALA A 74 1.83 -1.95 -7.11
CA ALA A 74 2.15 -3.37 -7.12
C ALA A 74 0.90 -4.21 -7.48
N ILE A 75 0.77 -4.54 -8.76
CA ILE A 75 -0.35 -5.27 -9.33
C ILE A 75 -0.09 -6.78 -9.27
N PRO A 76 -0.99 -7.59 -8.67
CA PRO A 76 -0.71 -9.01 -8.45
C PRO A 76 -0.64 -9.81 -9.76
N TYR A 77 -1.43 -9.46 -10.76
CA TYR A 77 -1.35 -10.05 -12.09
C TYR A 77 -1.92 -9.12 -13.17
N ALA A 78 -1.47 -9.26 -14.44
CA ALA A 78 -1.80 -8.32 -15.51
C ALA A 78 -3.31 -8.14 -15.76
N GLY A 79 -4.10 -9.19 -15.56
CA GLY A 79 -5.56 -9.14 -15.69
C GLY A 79 -6.26 -8.13 -14.77
N ARG A 80 -5.67 -7.76 -13.62
CA ARG A 80 -6.24 -6.72 -12.73
C ARG A 80 -6.28 -5.34 -13.37
N LEU A 81 -5.37 -5.05 -14.31
CA LEU A 81 -5.36 -3.78 -15.04
C LEU A 81 -6.61 -3.59 -15.91
N LYS A 82 -7.39 -4.66 -16.17
CA LYS A 82 -8.62 -4.61 -16.96
C LYS A 82 -9.87 -4.26 -16.13
N THR A 83 -9.72 -3.92 -14.86
CA THR A 83 -10.85 -3.51 -14.00
C THR A 83 -11.63 -2.33 -14.60
N LYS A 84 -12.92 -2.23 -14.31
CA LYS A 84 -13.77 -1.08 -14.71
C LYS A 84 -13.81 0.03 -13.65
N ASP A 85 -13.10 -0.15 -12.53
CA ASP A 85 -13.02 0.83 -11.46
C ASP A 85 -12.33 2.11 -11.97
N LYS A 86 -13.09 3.21 -12.06
CA LYS A 86 -12.56 4.51 -12.49
C LYS A 86 -11.50 5.05 -11.54
N LYS A 87 -11.71 4.88 -10.23
CA LYS A 87 -10.78 5.39 -9.20
C LYS A 87 -9.44 4.68 -9.28
N PHE A 88 -9.46 3.38 -9.55
CA PHE A 88 -8.25 2.60 -9.81
C PHE A 88 -7.44 3.23 -10.95
N HIS A 89 -8.07 3.54 -12.09
CA HIS A 89 -7.38 4.09 -13.26
C HIS A 89 -6.89 5.53 -13.05
N GLU A 90 -7.69 6.36 -12.39
CA GLU A 90 -7.28 7.72 -11.98
C GLU A 90 -6.01 7.68 -11.13
N LEU A 91 -5.98 6.82 -10.11
CA LEU A 91 -4.80 6.66 -9.25
C LEU A 91 -3.62 6.00 -9.95
N LEU A 92 -3.88 5.04 -10.84
CA LEU A 92 -2.82 4.37 -11.60
C LEU A 92 -2.12 5.37 -12.52
N SER A 93 -2.85 6.34 -13.10
CA SER A 93 -2.30 7.36 -14.00
C SER A 93 -1.30 8.32 -13.36
N VAL A 94 -1.32 8.43 -12.03
CA VAL A 94 -0.40 9.30 -11.26
C VAL A 94 0.70 8.50 -10.55
N CYS A 95 0.75 7.18 -10.74
CA CYS A 95 1.86 6.35 -10.27
C CYS A 95 3.08 6.52 -11.15
N ASP A 96 4.26 6.56 -10.53
CA ASP A 96 5.53 6.65 -11.26
C ASP A 96 5.94 5.28 -11.83
N VAL A 97 5.53 4.20 -11.15
CA VAL A 97 5.83 2.82 -11.54
C VAL A 97 4.60 1.93 -11.38
N VAL A 98 4.37 1.06 -12.36
CA VAL A 98 3.40 -0.03 -12.26
C VAL A 98 4.15 -1.35 -12.35
N LYS A 99 4.22 -2.07 -11.24
CA LYS A 99 4.88 -3.37 -11.16
C LYS A 99 3.84 -4.48 -11.21
N VAL A 100 3.84 -5.26 -12.30
CA VAL A 100 3.03 -6.48 -12.40
C VAL A 100 3.84 -7.68 -11.91
N ILE A 101 3.30 -8.43 -10.95
CA ILE A 101 3.99 -9.56 -10.31
C ILE A 101 3.88 -10.86 -11.12
N SER A 102 2.78 -11.04 -11.84
CA SER A 102 2.51 -12.25 -12.64
C SER A 102 1.79 -11.88 -13.94
N ASP A 103 2.17 -12.49 -15.05
CA ASP A 103 1.53 -12.21 -16.34
C ASP A 103 0.07 -12.67 -16.38
N HIS A 104 -0.24 -13.76 -15.67
CA HIS A 104 -1.58 -14.34 -15.57
C HIS A 104 -1.98 -14.60 -14.11
N TYR A 105 -3.26 -14.83 -13.89
CA TYR A 105 -3.76 -15.19 -12.57
C TYR A 105 -3.20 -16.56 -12.16
N VAL A 106 -2.58 -16.59 -10.98
CA VAL A 106 -2.21 -17.81 -10.27
C VAL A 106 -2.65 -17.68 -8.81
N PRO A 107 -2.97 -18.77 -8.10
CA PRO A 107 -3.47 -18.69 -6.72
C PRO A 107 -2.56 -17.90 -5.76
N SER A 108 -1.25 -17.90 -6.01
CA SER A 108 -0.24 -17.22 -5.18
C SER A 108 -0.01 -15.74 -5.52
N CYS A 109 -0.62 -15.20 -6.59
CA CYS A 109 -0.27 -13.87 -7.12
C CYS A 109 -0.41 -12.74 -6.09
N TYR A 110 -1.49 -12.73 -5.29
CA TYR A 110 -1.70 -11.74 -4.23
C TYR A 110 -0.69 -11.88 -3.09
N MET A 111 -0.34 -13.11 -2.72
CA MET A 111 0.64 -13.35 -1.66
C MET A 111 2.04 -12.94 -2.11
N ASN A 112 2.42 -13.27 -3.35
CA ASN A 112 3.70 -12.88 -3.94
C ASN A 112 3.81 -11.36 -4.04
N ARG A 113 2.72 -10.69 -4.43
CA ARG A 113 2.62 -9.23 -4.42
C ARG A 113 2.85 -8.66 -3.02
N ASN A 114 2.15 -9.16 -1.99
CA ASN A 114 2.35 -8.67 -0.62
C ASN A 114 3.78 -8.91 -0.12
N ARG A 115 4.38 -10.07 -0.42
CA ARG A 115 5.79 -10.35 -0.08
C ARG A 115 6.74 -9.38 -0.73
N TYR A 116 6.53 -9.08 -2.02
CA TYR A 116 7.30 -8.08 -2.75
C TYR A 116 7.22 -6.73 -2.04
N MET A 117 6.02 -6.21 -1.75
CA MET A 117 5.85 -4.91 -1.10
C MET A 117 6.62 -4.81 0.23
N VAL A 118 6.48 -5.80 1.11
CA VAL A 118 7.19 -5.82 2.41
C VAL A 118 8.70 -6.00 2.24
N SER A 119 9.14 -6.77 1.23
CA SER A 119 10.57 -6.96 0.96
C SER A 119 11.25 -5.67 0.54
N GLN A 120 10.56 -4.81 -0.22
CA GLN A 120 11.09 -3.53 -0.70
C GLN A 120 10.98 -2.40 0.34
N SER A 121 10.14 -2.57 1.37
CA SER A 121 9.81 -1.51 2.32
C SER A 121 10.55 -1.66 3.64
N GLN A 122 10.90 -0.54 4.28
CA GLN A 122 11.38 -0.51 5.66
C GLN A 122 10.22 -0.31 6.66
N ARG A 123 9.10 0.28 6.21
CA ARG A 123 7.88 0.48 7.00
C ARG A 123 6.65 -0.13 6.33
N VAL A 124 5.75 -0.68 7.15
CA VAL A 124 4.44 -1.18 6.75
C VAL A 124 3.36 -0.45 7.57
N ILE A 125 2.48 0.29 6.90
CA ILE A 125 1.25 0.82 7.51
C ILE A 125 0.17 -0.24 7.35
N ALA A 126 -0.40 -0.69 8.47
CA ALA A 126 -1.36 -1.78 8.50
C ALA A 126 -2.71 -1.31 9.05
N VAL A 127 -3.76 -1.38 8.22
CA VAL A 127 -5.14 -1.18 8.66
C VAL A 127 -5.75 -2.54 9.01
N TYR A 128 -6.06 -2.77 10.28
CA TYR A 128 -6.35 -4.12 10.77
C TYR A 128 -7.31 -4.14 11.96
N ASP A 129 -8.20 -5.12 11.98
CA ASP A 129 -9.28 -5.29 12.97
C ASP A 129 -9.00 -6.41 13.99
N GLY A 130 -7.76 -6.90 14.06
CA GLY A 130 -7.38 -7.97 14.98
C GLY A 130 -7.73 -9.39 14.52
N ARG A 131 -8.39 -9.59 13.37
CA ARG A 131 -8.86 -10.93 12.94
C ARG A 131 -7.72 -11.94 12.74
N GLY A 132 -7.77 -13.07 13.44
CA GLY A 132 -6.69 -14.09 13.45
C GLY A 132 -6.40 -14.83 12.14
N LYS A 133 -7.01 -14.47 11.01
CA LYS A 133 -6.81 -15.08 9.68
C LYS A 133 -6.95 -14.04 8.56
N GLY A 134 -6.16 -14.17 7.50
CA GLY A 134 -6.30 -13.36 6.28
C GLY A 134 -4.98 -12.83 5.73
N GLY A 135 -5.05 -12.16 4.57
CA GLY A 135 -3.88 -11.61 3.89
C GLY A 135 -3.12 -10.58 4.71
N THR A 136 -3.84 -9.70 5.44
CA THR A 136 -3.23 -8.66 6.29
C THR A 136 -2.39 -9.25 7.41
N LEU A 137 -2.89 -10.27 8.13
CA LEU A 137 -2.13 -10.94 9.17
C LEU A 137 -0.89 -11.64 8.62
N PHE A 138 -0.99 -12.25 7.43
CA PHE A 138 0.17 -12.83 6.76
C PHE A 138 1.22 -11.76 6.44
N THR A 139 0.80 -10.61 5.92
CA THR A 139 1.69 -9.47 5.65
C THR A 139 2.36 -8.95 6.92
N LEU A 140 1.62 -8.82 8.03
CA LEU A 140 2.16 -8.41 9.33
C LEU A 140 3.20 -9.39 9.87
N ARG A 141 2.96 -10.69 9.77
CA ARG A 141 3.94 -11.72 10.13
C ARG A 141 5.21 -11.62 9.28
N ASN A 142 5.05 -11.41 7.97
CA ASN A 142 6.19 -11.22 7.07
C ASN A 142 6.99 -9.96 7.41
N ALA A 143 6.31 -8.86 7.75
CA ALA A 143 6.94 -7.61 8.20
C ALA A 143 7.76 -7.83 9.47
N HIS A 144 7.21 -8.56 10.44
CA HIS A 144 7.92 -8.92 11.66
C HIS A 144 9.17 -9.77 11.39
N ILE A 145 9.06 -10.82 10.56
CA ILE A 145 10.19 -11.69 10.19
C ILE A 145 11.32 -10.89 9.53
N LEU A 146 10.98 -9.91 8.68
CA LEU A 146 11.95 -9.09 7.97
C LEU A 146 12.41 -7.85 8.77
N GLY A 147 12.01 -7.72 10.04
CA GLY A 147 12.39 -6.60 10.90
C GLY A 147 11.89 -5.25 10.40
N ARG A 148 10.72 -5.21 9.73
CA ARG A 148 10.13 -3.96 9.25
C ARG A 148 9.43 -3.22 10.38
N GLU A 149 9.49 -1.90 10.35
CA GLU A 149 8.68 -1.07 11.22
C GLU A 149 7.20 -1.23 10.85
N VAL A 150 6.33 -1.39 11.84
CA VAL A 150 4.88 -1.50 11.61
C VAL A 150 4.17 -0.34 12.29
N LYS A 151 3.35 0.39 11.53
CA LYS A 151 2.39 1.38 12.04
C LYS A 151 1.00 0.79 11.93
N LEU A 152 0.34 0.57 13.05
CA LEU A 152 -0.97 -0.07 13.11
C LEU A 152 -2.08 0.98 13.21
N ILE A 153 -3.07 0.86 12.34
CA ILE A 153 -4.35 1.59 12.39
C ILE A 153 -5.41 0.53 12.71
N GLU A 154 -5.91 0.55 13.95
CA GLU A 154 -6.91 -0.40 14.42
C GLU A 154 -8.30 0.01 13.96
N ILE A 155 -9.07 -0.93 13.41
CA ILE A 155 -10.44 -0.67 12.91
C ILE A 155 -11.48 -1.61 13.46
#